data_AF-A0A8D5U2B6-F1
#
_entry.id   AF-A0A8D5U2B6-F1
#
_cell.length_a   1.000
_cell.length_b   1.000
_cell.length_c   1.000
_cell.angle_alpha   90.00
_cell.angle_beta   90.00
_cell.angle_gamma   90.00
#
_symmetry.space_group_name_H-M   'P 1'
#
loop_
_entity.id
_entity.type
_entity.pdbx_description
1 polymer ?
#
loop_
_entity_poly.entity_id
_entity_poly.type
_entity_poly.pdbx_seq_one_letter_code
_entity_poly.pdbx_strand_id
1 'polypeptide(L)'
;MESLSSFQPAKILRTSEDYQQDVKDMAKLHAVFNTYNLLYLRYFGIPDFDMFMTVDDNATFQAILRALSGGIVYITDIPGMEKEEIIKRIALSDSTVPIPMKF
;
A
#
# COMPACT_ATOMS: atom_id res chain seq x y z
N MET A 1 -29.03 -7.85 -19.06
CA MET A 1 -27.89 -8.34 -18.26
C MET A 1 -26.70 -7.49 -18.71
N GLU A 2 -26.50 -6.34 -18.06
CA GLU A 2 -25.45 -5.39 -18.46
C GLU A 2 -24.08 -5.99 -18.17
N SER A 3 -23.20 -5.92 -19.16
CA SER A 3 -21.82 -6.36 -19.07
C SER A 3 -21.06 -5.47 -18.08
N LEU A 4 -20.62 -6.04 -16.96
CA LEU A 4 -19.69 -5.44 -15.98
C LEU A 4 -18.27 -5.21 -16.55
N SER A 5 -18.13 -5.07 -17.86
CA SER A 5 -16.84 -4.95 -18.57
C SER A 5 -16.44 -3.51 -18.89
N SER A 6 -17.12 -2.50 -18.35
CA SER A 6 -16.63 -1.12 -18.41
C SER A 6 -15.53 -0.96 -17.35
N PHE A 7 -14.29 -1.12 -17.79
CA PHE A 7 -13.11 -0.76 -17.01
C PHE A 7 -13.15 0.77 -16.76
N GLN A 8 -13.88 1.21 -15.74
CA GLN A 8 -13.72 2.56 -15.23
C GLN A 8 -12.28 2.67 -14.69
N PRO A 9 -11.53 3.74 -14.99
CA PRO A 9 -10.23 3.94 -14.38
C PRO A 9 -10.44 3.93 -12.86
N ALA A 10 -9.89 2.93 -12.19
CA ALA A 10 -10.11 2.78 -10.76
C ALA A 10 -9.52 4.00 -10.06
N LYS A 11 -10.37 4.76 -9.34
CA LYS A 11 -9.93 5.94 -8.61
C LYS A 11 -8.98 5.49 -7.50
N ILE A 12 -7.83 6.13 -7.40
CA ILE A 12 -6.91 5.92 -6.27
C ILE A 12 -7.49 6.68 -5.08
N LEU A 13 -7.65 6.02 -3.95
CA LEU A 13 -8.29 6.56 -2.76
C LEU A 13 -7.31 6.51 -1.59
N ARG A 14 -6.86 7.68 -1.14
CA ARG A 14 -6.08 7.83 0.08
C ARG A 14 -6.90 7.34 1.28
N THR A 15 -6.37 6.38 2.04
CA THR A 15 -7.12 5.72 3.14
C THR A 15 -6.74 6.23 4.53
N SER A 16 -5.77 7.13 4.67
CA SER A 16 -5.36 7.76 5.93
C SER A 16 -4.76 9.15 5.72
N GLU A 17 -4.48 9.85 6.82
CA GLU A 17 -3.55 10.98 6.85
C GLU A 17 -2.12 10.53 6.49
N ASP A 18 -1.26 11.51 6.20
CA ASP A 18 0.13 11.29 5.80
C ASP A 18 0.95 10.55 6.87
N TYR A 19 1.76 9.60 6.43
CA TYR A 19 2.69 8.86 7.27
C TYR A 19 3.90 9.72 7.62
N GLN A 20 4.15 9.88 8.92
CA GLN A 20 5.34 10.55 9.43
C GLN A 20 6.34 9.55 10.00
N GLN A 21 7.57 9.61 9.50
CA GLN A 21 8.69 8.87 10.06
C GLN A 21 9.05 9.40 11.45
N ASP A 22 9.70 8.56 12.25
CA ASP A 22 10.24 8.90 13.58
C ASP A 22 9.22 9.33 14.65
N VAL A 23 7.93 9.33 14.32
CA VAL A 23 6.86 9.53 15.29
C VAL A 23 6.53 8.20 15.96
N LYS A 24 6.64 8.17 17.29
CA LYS A 24 6.36 6.98 18.09
C LYS A 24 4.95 6.45 17.81
N ASP A 25 4.85 5.14 17.59
CA ASP A 25 3.59 4.41 17.32
C ASP A 25 2.85 4.83 16.03
N MET A 26 3.40 5.74 15.22
CA MET A 26 2.76 6.21 13.99
C MET A 26 2.51 5.09 12.99
N ALA A 27 3.45 4.15 12.85
CA ALA A 27 3.26 2.99 11.97
C ALA A 27 2.03 2.15 12.34
N LYS A 28 1.78 1.95 13.65
CA LYS A 28 0.61 1.20 14.13
C LYS A 28 -0.67 1.97 13.90
N LEU A 29 -0.69 3.26 14.23
CA LEU A 29 -1.86 4.12 14.07
C LEU A 29 -2.26 4.21 12.58
N HIS A 30 -1.27 4.43 11.74
CA HIS A 30 -1.42 4.46 10.29
C HIS A 30 -1.94 3.12 9.74
N ALA A 31 -1.45 1.99 10.25
CA ALA A 31 -1.97 0.67 9.89
C ALA A 31 -3.45 0.51 10.25
N VAL A 32 -3.86 0.95 11.44
CA VAL A 32 -5.25 0.87 11.90
C VAL A 32 -6.17 1.71 11.00
N PHE A 33 -5.81 2.96 10.73
CA PHE A 33 -6.63 3.82 9.86
C PHE A 33 -6.78 3.26 8.45
N ASN A 34 -5.66 2.88 7.84
CA ASN A 34 -5.69 2.33 6.48
C ASN A 34 -6.50 1.03 6.40
N THR A 35 -6.27 0.09 7.33
CA THR A 35 -6.96 -1.21 7.32
C THR A 35 -8.45 -1.06 7.64
N TYR A 36 -8.83 -0.15 8.54
CA TYR A 36 -10.22 0.11 8.87
C TYR A 36 -10.96 0.75 7.70
N ASN A 37 -10.39 1.80 7.10
CA ASN A 37 -11.01 2.51 5.98
C ASN A 37 -11.07 1.64 4.71
N LEU A 38 -10.10 0.73 4.54
CA LEU A 38 -10.08 -0.27 3.46
C LEU A 38 -11.35 -1.14 3.45
N LEU A 39 -11.98 -1.38 4.61
CA LEU A 39 -13.19 -2.19 4.69
C LEU A 39 -14.34 -1.65 3.83
N TYR A 40 -14.39 -0.33 3.65
CA TYR A 40 -15.42 0.37 2.91
C TYR A 40 -14.91 0.94 1.59
N LEU A 41 -13.75 1.61 1.60
CA LEU A 41 -13.26 2.35 0.43
C LEU A 41 -12.87 1.46 -0.76
N ARG A 42 -12.52 0.18 -0.52
CA ARG A 42 -12.18 -0.78 -1.58
C ARG A 42 -13.29 -0.98 -2.63
N TYR A 43 -14.54 -0.73 -2.25
CA TYR A 43 -15.69 -0.87 -3.16
C TYR A 43 -15.80 0.29 -4.16
N PHE A 44 -15.06 1.38 -3.92
CA PHE A 44 -15.14 2.62 -4.70
C PHE A 44 -13.85 2.95 -5.46
N GLY A 45 -12.74 2.27 -5.15
CA GLY A 45 -11.45 2.55 -5.77
C GLY A 45 -10.31 1.65 -5.26
N ILE A 46 -9.11 1.91 -5.78
CA ILE A 46 -7.88 1.26 -5.34
C ILE A 46 -7.38 2.01 -4.09
N PRO A 47 -7.21 1.31 -2.95
CA PRO A 47 -6.71 1.94 -1.73
C PRO A 47 -5.26 2.40 -1.90
N ASP A 48 -4.96 3.57 -1.37
CA ASP A 48 -3.61 4.12 -1.28
C ASP A 48 -3.24 4.29 0.20
N PHE A 49 -2.31 3.44 0.64
CA PHE A 49 -1.80 3.41 2.01
C PHE A 49 -0.66 4.41 2.21
N ASP A 50 -0.53 5.42 1.34
CA ASP A 50 0.51 6.44 1.36
C ASP A 50 1.93 5.92 1.02
N MET A 51 2.86 6.86 0.93
CA MET A 51 4.27 6.68 0.64
C MET A 51 4.89 5.56 1.47
N PHE A 52 5.82 4.83 0.85
CA PHE A 52 6.57 3.76 1.47
C PHE A 52 8.06 4.08 1.43
N MET A 53 8.67 4.11 2.61
CA MET A 53 10.10 4.34 2.78
C MET A 53 10.71 3.06 3.34
N THR A 54 11.54 2.41 2.53
CA THR A 54 12.22 1.16 2.90
C THR A 54 13.32 1.41 3.94
N VAL A 55 13.82 2.64 4.05
CA VAL A 55 14.82 3.00 5.06
C VAL A 55 14.25 3.08 6.47
N ASP A 56 12.92 3.26 6.63
CA ASP A 56 12.21 3.39 7.90
C ASP A 56 12.42 2.17 8.83
N ASP A 57 12.48 2.41 10.14
CA ASP A 57 12.64 1.34 11.15
C ASP A 57 11.47 0.33 11.12
N ASN A 58 10.27 0.78 10.75
CA ASN A 58 9.08 -0.04 10.58
C ASN A 58 8.88 -0.51 9.13
N ALA A 59 9.87 -0.39 8.25
CA ALA A 59 9.72 -0.69 6.83
C ALA A 59 9.22 -2.11 6.56
N THR A 60 9.66 -3.12 7.33
CA THR A 60 9.16 -4.50 7.16
C THR A 60 7.67 -4.60 7.50
N PHE A 61 7.22 -3.93 8.56
CA PHE A 61 5.81 -3.92 8.94
C PHE A 61 4.96 -3.19 7.89
N GLN A 62 5.42 -2.03 7.43
CA GLN A 62 4.78 -1.28 6.35
C GLN A 62 4.71 -2.11 5.06
N ALA A 63 5.78 -2.81 4.68
CA ALA A 63 5.82 -3.68 3.51
C ALA A 63 4.72 -4.75 3.56
N ILE A 64 4.53 -5.41 4.71
CA ILE A 64 3.44 -6.39 4.89
C ILE A 64 2.07 -5.74 4.65
N LEU A 65 1.83 -4.54 5.17
CA LEU A 65 0.57 -3.83 4.94
C LEU A 65 0.32 -3.53 3.47
N ARG A 66 1.37 -3.19 2.71
CA ARG A 66 1.26 -2.97 1.25
C ARG A 66 0.94 -4.26 0.50
N ALA A 67 1.58 -5.37 0.86
CA ALA A 67 1.27 -6.67 0.26
C ALA A 67 -0.19 -7.10 0.53
N LEU A 68 -0.76 -6.69 1.66
CA LEU A 68 -2.15 -6.98 2.04
C LEU A 68 -3.17 -5.97 1.50
N SER A 69 -2.76 -4.75 1.14
CA SER A 69 -3.71 -3.66 0.86
C SER A 69 -4.48 -3.84 -0.45
N GLY A 70 -3.90 -4.52 -1.45
CA GLY A 70 -4.45 -4.47 -2.82
C GLY A 70 -4.26 -3.13 -3.52
N GLY A 71 -3.49 -2.25 -2.88
CA GLY A 71 -3.22 -0.90 -3.30
C GLY A 71 -1.97 -0.76 -4.14
N ILE A 72 -1.73 0.47 -4.56
CA ILE A 72 -0.49 0.84 -5.24
C ILE A 72 0.61 0.99 -4.19
N VAL A 73 1.85 0.67 -4.58
CA VAL A 73 3.03 0.85 -3.75
C VAL A 73 3.90 1.94 -4.38
N TYR A 74 4.07 3.05 -3.66
CA TYR A 74 4.96 4.15 -4.05
C TYR A 74 6.18 4.15 -3.14
N ILE A 75 7.37 3.92 -3.69
CA ILE A 75 8.63 4.01 -2.95
C ILE A 75 9.14 5.45 -3.01
N THR A 76 9.41 6.04 -1.86
CA THR A 76 9.85 7.45 -1.74
C THR A 76 11.19 7.61 -1.05
N ASP A 77 11.96 6.52 -0.95
CA ASP A 77 13.35 6.60 -0.54
C ASP A 77 14.15 7.49 -1.49
N ILE A 78 15.26 8.04 -0.99
CA ILE A 78 16.25 8.71 -1.84
C ILE A 78 16.75 7.67 -2.85
N PRO A 79 16.79 7.99 -4.17
CA PRO A 79 17.27 7.05 -5.18
C PRO A 79 18.66 6.49 -4.87
N GLY A 80 18.80 5.17 -4.88
CA GLY A 80 20.02 4.43 -4.53
C GLY A 80 20.16 4.11 -3.04
N MET A 81 19.24 4.57 -2.18
CA MET A 81 19.21 4.24 -0.75
C MET A 81 18.13 3.21 -0.40
N GLU A 82 17.37 2.75 -1.39
CA GLU A 82 16.35 1.73 -1.19
C GLU A 82 16.94 0.41 -0.63
N LYS A 83 16.27 -0.15 0.38
CA LYS A 83 16.59 -1.48 0.89
C LYS A 83 15.94 -2.53 -0.02
N GLU A 84 16.69 -2.96 -1.03
CA GLU A 84 16.25 -3.95 -2.03
C GLU A 84 15.69 -5.23 -1.38
N GLU A 85 16.27 -5.67 -0.26
CA GLU A 85 15.81 -6.84 0.50
C GLU A 85 14.37 -6.71 1.03
N ILE A 86 13.88 -5.49 1.28
CA ILE A 86 12.51 -5.24 1.74
C ILE A 86 11.57 -5.23 0.55
N ILE A 87 11.96 -4.59 -0.55
CA ILE A 87 11.17 -4.52 -1.79
C ILE A 87 10.94 -5.93 -2.33
N LYS A 88 11.98 -6.76 -2.38
CA LYS A 88 11.90 -8.15 -2.84
C LYS A 88 10.93 -9.02 -2.04
N ARG A 89 10.60 -8.67 -0.79
CA ARG A 89 9.61 -9.41 0.01
C ARG A 89 8.17 -9.17 -0.43
N ILE A 90 7.90 -8.07 -1.12
CA ILE A 90 6.56 -7.68 -1.58
C ILE A 90 6.44 -7.65 -3.10
N ALA A 91 7.52 -8.00 -3.81
CA ALA A 91 7.53 -8.21 -5.25
C ALA A 91 7.38 -9.70 -5.58
N LEU A 92 6.62 -9.98 -6.64
CA LEU A 92 6.54 -11.30 -7.27
C LEU A 92 7.81 -11.57 -8.08
N SER A 93 8.00 -12.83 -8.49
CA SER A 93 9.20 -13.27 -9.22
C SER A 93 9.38 -12.57 -10.58
N ASP A 94 8.32 -11.99 -11.13
CA ASP A 94 8.33 -11.16 -12.34
C ASP A 94 8.47 -9.65 -12.04
N SER A 95 8.79 -9.29 -10.79
CA SER A 95 8.91 -7.91 -10.30
C SER A 95 7.59 -7.12 -10.29
N THR A 96 6.44 -7.78 -10.50
CA THR A 96 5.13 -7.16 -10.26
C THR A 96 4.78 -7.20 -8.77
N VAL A 97 3.89 -6.34 -8.29
CA VAL A 97 3.41 -6.37 -6.90
C VAL A 97 2.10 -7.18 -6.86
N PRO A 98 1.92 -8.11 -5.92
CA PRO A 98 0.68 -8.87 -5.82
C PRO A 98 -0.48 -7.92 -5.50
N ILE A 99 -1.46 -7.87 -6.39
CA ILE A 99 -2.76 -7.26 -6.12
C ILE A 99 -3.63 -8.40 -5.57
N PRO A 100 -3.93 -8.47 -4.26
CA PRO A 100 -4.89 -9.43 -3.73
C PRO A 100 -6.16 -9.42 -4.58
N MET A 101 -6.55 -10.61 -5.03
CA MET A 101 -7.75 -10.83 -5.84
C MET A 101 -8.96 -10.19 -5.14
N LYS A 102 -9.84 -9.60 -5.95
CA LYS A 102 -11.20 -9.24 -5.53
C LYS A 102 -11.86 -10.51 -4.99
N PHE A 103 -12.11 -10.58 -3.68
CA PHE A 103 -13.04 -11.55 -3.10
C PHE A 103 -14.48 -11.18 -3.46
#